data_AF-A0A554KXI7-F1
#
_entry.id   AF-A0A554KXI7-F1
#
_cell.length_a   1.000
_cell.length_b   1.000
_cell.length_c   1.000
_cell.angle_alpha   90.00
_cell.angle_beta   90.00
_cell.angle_gamma   90.00
#
_symmetry.space_group_name_H-M   'P 1'
#
loop_
_entity.id
_entity.type
_entity.pdbx_description
1 polymer ?
#
loop_
_entity_poly.entity_id
_entity_poly.type
_entity_poly.pdbx_seq_one_letter_code
_entity_poly.pdbx_strand_id
1 'polypeptide(L)' 'MVKKKKGVSANYEYFVKTDTSGYGGEWIAIAKDKVVAHGKDAQKVYKSAIKKIGGTDVSLAKVPEAQMMVL' A
#
# COMPACT_ATOMS: atom_id res chain seq x y z
N MET A 1 -14.68 -24.05 -12.71
CA MET A 1 -14.68 -23.02 -11.64
C MET A 1 -13.40 -23.16 -10.83
N VAL A 2 -12.38 -22.36 -11.10
CA VAL A 2 -11.11 -22.42 -10.33
C VAL A 2 -11.33 -21.70 -9.00
N LYS A 3 -11.30 -22.46 -7.90
CA LYS A 3 -11.27 -21.91 -6.54
C LYS A 3 -9.98 -21.07 -6.43
N LYS A 4 -10.11 -19.73 -6.41
CA LYS A 4 -9.01 -18.82 -6.09
C LYS A 4 -8.43 -19.28 -4.75
N LYS A 5 -7.22 -19.85 -4.75
CA LYS A 5 -6.43 -20.04 -3.53
C LYS A 5 -6.45 -18.69 -2.80
N LYS A 6 -6.56 -18.71 -1.47
CA LYS A 6 -6.36 -17.56 -0.56
C LYS A 6 -4.89 -17.11 -0.63
N GLY A 7 -4.42 -16.82 -1.83
CA GLY A 7 -3.11 -16.26 -2.11
C GLY A 7 -3.10 -14.83 -1.62
N VAL A 8 -1.93 -14.44 -1.14
CA VAL A 8 -1.53 -13.06 -0.86
C VAL A 8 -2.19 -12.10 -1.87
N SER A 9 -2.82 -11.02 -1.39
CA SER A 9 -3.48 -10.07 -2.29
C SER A 9 -2.45 -9.45 -3.24
N ALA A 10 -2.83 -9.19 -4.50
CA ALA A 10 -1.94 -8.60 -5.50
C ALA A 10 -1.26 -7.31 -4.98
N ASN A 11 -1.99 -6.50 -4.20
CA ASN A 11 -1.47 -5.29 -3.57
C ASN A 11 -0.37 -5.57 -2.51
N TYR A 12 -0.46 -6.66 -1.75
CA TYR A 12 0.61 -7.03 -0.82
C TYR A 12 1.83 -7.54 -1.59
N GLU A 13 1.65 -8.34 -2.64
CA GLU A 13 2.76 -8.76 -3.49
C GLU A 13 3.48 -7.56 -4.11
N TYR A 14 2.73 -6.57 -4.59
CA TYR A 14 3.30 -5.32 -5.07
C TYR A 14 4.10 -4.61 -3.98
N PHE A 15 3.55 -4.51 -2.76
CA PHE A 15 4.24 -3.88 -1.63
C PHE A 15 5.59 -4.54 -1.34
N VAL A 16 5.65 -5.87 -1.32
CA VAL A 16 6.89 -6.62 -1.03
C VAL A 16 7.94 -6.47 -2.13
N LYS A 17 7.52 -6.38 -3.40
CA LYS A 17 8.42 -6.32 -4.57
C LYS A 17 8.87 -4.91 -4.94
N THR A 18 8.19 -3.88 -4.45
CA THR A 18 8.42 -2.48 -4.84
C THR A 18 9.36 -1.80 -3.84
N ASP A 19 10.33 -1.04 -4.37
CA ASP A 19 11.10 -0.13 -3.52
C ASP A 19 10.20 0.99 -2.98
N THR A 20 10.02 0.98 -1.66
CA THR A 20 9.20 1.96 -0.92
C THR A 20 10.04 2.90 -0.07
N SER A 21 11.38 2.87 -0.21
CA SER A 21 12.31 3.68 0.58
C SER A 21 12.02 5.19 0.53
N GLY A 22 11.52 5.69 -0.61
CA GLY A 22 11.10 7.09 -0.78
C GLY A 22 9.89 7.52 0.06
N TYR A 23 9.19 6.59 0.70
CA TYR A 23 8.02 6.84 1.55
C TYR A 23 8.30 6.58 3.05
N GLY A 24 9.57 6.53 3.45
CA GLY A 24 9.96 6.25 4.84
C GLY A 24 9.16 7.07 5.86
N GLY A 25 8.53 6.40 6.81
CA GLY A 25 7.70 7.08 7.82
C GLY A 25 6.28 7.43 7.37
N GLU A 26 5.90 7.18 6.12
CA GLU A 26 4.56 7.49 5.60
C GLU A 26 3.65 6.25 5.48
N TRP A 27 2.36 6.51 5.42
CA TRP A 27 1.37 5.58 4.91
C TRP A 27 1.35 5.66 3.39
N ILE A 28 1.27 4.51 2.73
CA ILE A 28 1.03 4.42 1.29
C ILE A 28 -0.29 3.68 1.04
N ALA A 29 -1.02 4.12 0.03
CA ALA A 29 -2.18 3.43 -0.51
C ALA A 29 -1.82 2.79 -1.85
N ILE A 30 -2.05 1.48 -1.95
CA ILE A 30 -1.77 0.66 -3.14
C ILE A 30 -3.10 0.20 -3.73
N ALA A 31 -3.27 0.41 -5.03
CA ALA A 31 -4.40 -0.08 -5.79
C ALA A 31 -3.99 -0.26 -7.25
N LYS A 32 -4.47 -1.34 -7.90
CA LYS A 32 -4.11 -1.67 -9.29
C LYS A 32 -2.59 -1.71 -9.50
N ASP A 33 -1.88 -2.39 -8.59
CA ASP A 33 -0.43 -2.61 -8.64
C ASP A 33 0.40 -1.32 -8.75
N LYS A 34 -0.02 -0.26 -8.04
CA LYS A 34 0.74 0.98 -7.91
C LYS A 34 0.39 1.75 -6.64
N VAL A 35 1.33 2.58 -6.17
CA VAL A 35 1.05 3.58 -5.13
C VAL A 35 0.19 4.71 -5.73
N VAL A 36 -1.01 4.92 -5.18
CA VAL A 36 -1.96 5.93 -5.65
C VAL A 36 -2.05 7.16 -4.73
N ALA A 37 -1.64 7.02 -3.46
CA ALA A 37 -1.53 8.12 -2.50
C ALA A 37 -0.53 7.77 -1.39
N HIS A 38 0.05 8.78 -0.76
CA HIS A 38 0.94 8.62 0.39
C HIS A 38 0.86 9.82 1.33
N GLY A 39 1.34 9.67 2.57
CA GLY A 39 1.44 10.74 3.56
C GLY A 39 1.40 10.27 5.01
N LYS A 40 1.46 11.19 5.96
CA LYS A 40 1.59 10.87 7.41
C LYS A 40 0.30 10.42 8.10
N ASP A 41 -0.85 10.61 7.48
CA ASP A 41 -2.18 10.34 8.05
C ASP A 41 -2.91 9.26 7.24
N ALA A 42 -3.09 8.08 7.84
CA ALA A 42 -3.71 6.93 7.18
C ALA A 42 -5.10 7.22 6.61
N GLN A 43 -5.92 7.97 7.35
CA GLN A 43 -7.30 8.27 6.96
C GLN A 43 -7.33 9.22 5.76
N LYS A 44 -6.46 10.24 5.75
CA LYS A 44 -6.33 11.15 4.60
C LYS A 44 -5.79 10.43 3.37
N VAL A 45 -4.82 9.52 3.55
CA VAL A 45 -4.27 8.71 2.46
C VAL A 45 -5.35 7.81 1.85
N TYR A 46 -6.14 7.10 2.67
CA TYR A 46 -7.25 6.28 2.19
C TYR A 46 -8.30 7.10 1.44
N LYS A 47 -8.77 8.21 2.03
CA LYS A 47 -9.76 9.11 1.40
C LYS A 47 -9.26 9.66 0.05
N SER A 48 -7.98 9.98 -0.03
CA SER A 48 -7.36 10.45 -1.28
C SER A 48 -7.29 9.34 -2.32
N ALA A 49 -6.95 8.11 -1.91
CA ALA A 49 -6.88 6.96 -2.79
C ALA A 49 -8.25 6.61 -3.39
N ILE A 50 -9.30 6.46 -2.56
CA ILE A 50 -10.65 6.13 -3.04
C ILE A 50 -11.20 7.19 -4.00
N LYS A 51 -10.89 8.48 -3.76
CA LYS A 51 -11.29 9.58 -4.65
C LYS A 51 -10.56 9.51 -5.99
N LYS A 52 -9.28 9.11 -6.00
CA LYS A 52 -8.49 8.97 -7.23
C LYS A 52 -8.87 7.75 -8.07
N ILE A 53 -9.21 6.63 -7.43
CA ILE A 53 -9.47 5.38 -8.16
C ILE A 53 -10.96 5.12 -8.42
N GLY A 54 -11.86 5.86 -7.75
CA GLY A 54 -13.31 5.69 -7.87
C GLY A 54 -13.83 4.38 -7.25
N GLY A 55 -13.19 3.88 -6.20
CA GLY A 55 -13.51 2.57 -5.60
C GLY A 55 -12.81 2.33 -4.26
N THR A 56 -13.14 1.21 -3.61
CA THR A 56 -12.69 0.86 -2.25
C THR A 56 -11.61 -0.23 -2.20
N ASP A 57 -11.19 -0.76 -3.36
CA ASP A 57 -10.12 -1.75 -3.46
C ASP A 57 -8.74 -1.07 -3.30
N VAL A 58 -8.45 -0.68 -2.06
CA VAL A 58 -7.23 0.01 -1.64
C VAL A 58 -6.62 -0.76 -0.47
N SER A 59 -5.34 -1.09 -0.58
CA SER A 59 -4.55 -1.60 0.53
C SER A 59 -3.70 -0.46 1.12
N LEU A 60 -3.75 -0.29 2.44
CA LEU A 60 -2.88 0.63 3.17
C LEU A 60 -1.70 -0.13 3.76
N ALA A 61 -0.50 0.43 3.62
CA ALA A 61 0.71 -0.06 4.28
C ALA A 61 1.45 1.11 4.93
N LYS A 62 2.00 0.88 6.12
CA LYS A 62 2.90 1.83 6.78
C LYS A 62 4.32 1.48 6.39
N VAL A 63 5.03 2.43 5.79
CA VAL A 63 6.43 2.27 5.47
C VAL A 63 7.25 2.57 6.73
N PRO A 64 8.14 1.64 7.15
CA PRO A 64 9.04 1.88 8.27
C PRO A 64 9.96 3.06 7.97
N GLU A 65 10.38 3.79 9.00
CA GLU A 65 11.49 4.72 8.83
C GLU A 65 12.78 3.93 8.61
N ALA A 66 13.73 4.50 7.84
CA ALA A 66 15.00 3.86 7.52
C ALA A 66 15.82 3.43 8.75
N GLN A 67 15.46 3.91 9.94
CA GLN A 67 16.09 3.55 11.22
C GLN A 67 15.62 2.21 11.80
N MET A 68 14.66 1.51 11.19
CA MET A 68 14.33 0.13 11.58
C MET A 68 15.21 -0.89 10.82
N MET A 69 16.49 -0.94 11.16
CA MET A 69 17.28 -2.17 11.00
C MET A 69 17.07 -3.02 12.25
N VAL A 70 16.25 -4.07 12.15
CA VAL A 70 16.31 -5.14 13.15
C VAL A 70 17.51 -6.01 12.78
N LEU A 71 18.55 -5.98 13.62
CA LEU A 71 19.68 -6.90 13.62
C LEU A 71 19.25 -8.31 14.02
#